data_AF-A0A2V7WPM4-F1
#
_entry.id   AF-A0A2V7WPM4-F1
#
_cell.length_a   1.000
_cell.length_b   1.000
_cell.length_c   1.000
_cell.angle_alpha   90.00
_cell.angle_beta   90.00
_cell.angle_gamma   90.00
#
_symmetry.space_group_name_H-M   'P 1'
#
loop_
_entity.id
_entity.type
_entity.pdbx_description
1 polymer ?
#
loop_
_entity_poly.entity_id
_entity_poly.type
_entity_poly.pdbx_seq_one_letter_code
_entity_poly.pdbx_strand_id
1 'polypeptide(L)'
;MSARCGPIMGRRGRRGRGGGRPGCTARWATSCCPRRSTSPIAPEPSSYTTDVLRSHGVRAPIHVVPHPYLPQPATHTRRSETNERVIGLFGFLNSSKRPEVVLEAFGQARARHPRLRLLVVGDPAPNIDVTAFRSEGITFTGYVADEEFASHYAAVDRLVNLRYPTAGETSGTLIRAFEAGKPVAVSDYAQFAEMPNDCVVKIPLGEGEVAALAEFFVRDLPDPSAAQRRWLEENARMELTVKGYIDALSGAQAILPASADKIVYASQSLPLFPRLELLRLTGNTLTIRNDGQSTLHTRVYGFPGYRLIAKIFYNGGEIYDRWLEFPCDLAPGETTTVELPGTLGSGTLALYHAMEGIPMLAPEAWARVAIQ
;
A
#
# COMPACT_ATOMS: atom_id res chain seq x y z
N MET A 1 -38.21 35.01 32.90
CA MET A 1 -37.41 35.57 31.78
C MET A 1 -37.40 34.53 30.66
N SER A 2 -38.52 34.25 29.98
CA SER A 2 -39.00 34.91 28.75
C SER A 2 -37.90 35.14 27.69
N ALA A 3 -37.78 34.24 26.71
CA ALA A 3 -38.22 34.44 25.31
C ALA A 3 -37.04 34.94 24.43
N ARG A 4 -36.87 34.63 23.13
CA ARG A 4 -37.81 34.39 22.02
C ARG A 4 -37.13 33.61 20.88
N CYS A 5 -37.88 32.68 20.27
CA CYS A 5 -37.76 32.39 18.84
C CYS A 5 -38.39 33.54 18.03
N GLY A 6 -37.84 33.84 16.85
CA GLY A 6 -38.41 34.76 15.87
C GLY A 6 -37.93 34.41 14.46
N PRO A 7 -38.84 34.25 13.47
CA PRO A 7 -38.52 33.80 12.11
C PRO A 7 -38.30 34.98 11.15
N ILE A 8 -37.55 34.77 10.06
CA ILE A 8 -37.55 35.69 8.92
C ILE A 8 -37.81 34.91 7.64
N MET A 9 -39.01 35.12 7.10
CA MET A 9 -39.41 34.79 5.74
C MET A 9 -38.77 35.76 4.74
N GLY A 10 -38.22 35.21 3.66
CA GLY A 10 -38.52 35.61 2.28
C GLY A 10 -38.04 36.97 1.76
N ARG A 11 -37.02 36.94 0.88
CA ARG A 11 -37.02 37.76 -0.34
C ARG A 11 -36.53 36.94 -1.54
N ARG A 12 -37.40 36.84 -2.55
CA ARG A 12 -37.07 36.40 -3.91
C ARG A 12 -36.18 37.45 -4.59
N GLY A 13 -35.10 37.01 -5.22
CA GLY A 13 -34.23 37.82 -6.08
C GLY A 13 -33.57 36.94 -7.15
N ARG A 14 -33.89 37.24 -8.41
CA ARG A 14 -33.57 36.53 -9.67
C ARG A 14 -32.12 36.07 -9.89
N ARG A 15 -32.03 34.85 -10.45
CA ARG A 15 -31.16 34.37 -11.56
C ARG A 15 -29.76 35.00 -11.72
N GLY A 16 -28.75 34.21 -11.38
CA GLY A 16 -27.43 34.20 -12.03
C GLY A 16 -27.08 32.77 -12.42
N ARG A 17 -26.87 32.52 -13.71
CA ARG A 17 -26.33 31.25 -14.24
C ARG A 17 -24.83 31.20 -13.92
N GLY A 18 -24.32 30.01 -13.59
CA GLY A 18 -22.90 29.71 -13.56
C GLY A 18 -22.42 29.19 -12.20
N GLY A 19 -22.06 27.91 -12.15
CA GLY A 19 -21.52 27.30 -10.94
C GLY A 19 -21.37 25.81 -11.14
N GLY A 20 -20.23 25.41 -11.73
CA GLY A 20 -19.91 24.03 -12.06
C GLY A 20 -19.92 23.11 -10.85
N ARG A 21 -20.27 21.85 -11.10
CA ARG A 21 -20.00 20.72 -10.21
C ARG A 21 -18.53 20.74 -9.79
N PRO A 22 -18.18 20.60 -8.50
CA PRO A 22 -16.83 20.21 -8.15
C PRO A 22 -16.68 18.73 -8.52
N GLY A 23 -16.14 18.48 -9.71
CA GLY A 23 -15.60 17.18 -10.05
C GLY A 23 -14.39 16.93 -9.16
N CYS A 24 -14.55 16.09 -8.14
CA CYS A 24 -13.43 15.43 -7.48
C CYS A 24 -12.85 14.39 -8.44
N THR A 25 -12.06 14.85 -9.42
CA THR A 25 -11.13 13.98 -10.13
C THR A 25 -9.90 13.83 -9.23
N ALA A 26 -9.90 12.79 -8.41
CA ALA A 26 -8.71 12.34 -7.69
C ALA A 26 -7.67 11.87 -8.72
N ARG A 27 -6.82 12.79 -9.17
CA ARG A 27 -5.58 12.48 -9.89
C ARG A 27 -4.54 12.11 -8.85
N TRP A 28 -4.34 10.82 -8.55
CA TRP A 28 -3.20 10.41 -7.72
C TRP A 28 -2.59 9.07 -8.17
N ALA A 29 -1.29 9.17 -8.48
CA ALA A 29 -0.20 8.19 -8.62
C ALA A 29 -0.23 7.10 -9.71
N THR A 30 0.40 7.41 -10.85
CA THR A 30 1.63 6.71 -11.30
C THR A 30 2.48 7.68 -12.13
N SER A 31 3.28 8.53 -11.48
CA SER A 31 4.25 9.38 -12.18
C SER A 31 5.63 8.73 -12.33
N CYS A 32 5.85 7.53 -11.80
CA CYS A 32 7.03 6.75 -12.12
C CYS A 32 6.64 5.44 -12.81
N CYS A 33 7.08 5.33 -14.06
CA CYS A 33 7.42 4.07 -14.70
C CYS A 33 6.29 3.12 -15.11
N PRO A 34 5.49 3.50 -16.13
CA PRO A 34 5.19 2.41 -17.06
C PRO A 34 5.27 2.81 -18.54
N ARG A 35 5.72 4.03 -18.86
CA ARG A 35 5.97 4.46 -20.26
C ARG A 35 7.19 3.82 -20.94
N ARG A 36 8.06 3.11 -20.21
CA ARG A 36 9.31 2.52 -20.75
C ARG A 36 9.51 1.03 -20.47
N SER A 37 8.58 0.39 -19.75
CA SER A 37 8.60 -1.08 -19.63
C SER A 37 8.12 -1.68 -20.94
N THR A 38 8.93 -2.57 -21.53
CA THR A 38 8.57 -3.30 -22.75
C THR A 38 7.51 -4.37 -22.47
N SER A 39 7.27 -4.75 -21.20
CA SER A 39 6.25 -5.71 -20.78
C SER A 39 5.98 -5.63 -19.25
N PRO A 40 5.00 -4.84 -18.78
CA PRO A 40 4.64 -4.80 -17.36
C PRO A 40 4.01 -6.12 -16.90
N ILE A 41 4.31 -6.53 -15.67
CA ILE A 41 3.69 -7.69 -15.04
C ILE A 41 2.60 -7.21 -14.08
N ALA A 42 1.36 -7.65 -14.29
CA ALA A 42 0.24 -7.43 -13.37
C ALA A 42 0.08 -8.67 -12.48
N PRO A 43 -0.07 -8.50 -11.15
CA PRO A 43 -0.28 -9.62 -10.24
C PRO A 43 -1.76 -10.04 -10.25
N GLU A 44 -2.00 -11.36 -10.30
CA GLU A 44 -3.32 -12.02 -10.42
C GLU A 44 -4.15 -11.67 -11.67
N PRO A 45 -5.10 -12.53 -12.11
CA PRO A 45 -6.05 -12.23 -13.17
C PRO A 45 -7.07 -11.18 -12.74
N SER A 46 -6.59 -10.00 -12.38
CA SER A 46 -7.39 -8.81 -12.13
C SER A 46 -7.34 -7.89 -13.36
N SER A 47 -8.52 -7.66 -13.92
CA SER A 47 -8.72 -6.66 -14.96
C SER A 47 -8.41 -5.24 -14.45
N TYR A 48 -8.64 -4.97 -13.16
CA TYR A 48 -8.38 -3.69 -12.53
C TYR A 48 -6.93 -3.22 -12.69
N THR A 49 -5.93 -4.04 -12.34
CA THR A 49 -4.52 -3.60 -12.42
C THR A 49 -4.11 -3.30 -13.87
N THR A 50 -4.61 -4.11 -14.80
CA THR A 50 -4.40 -3.88 -16.24
C THR A 50 -5.04 -2.56 -16.67
N ASP A 51 -6.30 -2.30 -16.30
CA ASP A 51 -7.03 -1.08 -16.63
C ASP A 51 -6.39 0.17 -16.00
N VAL A 52 -5.93 0.07 -14.76
CA VAL A 52 -5.15 1.11 -14.10
C VAL A 52 -3.89 1.41 -14.91
N LEU A 53 -3.10 0.40 -15.28
CA LEU A 53 -1.91 0.61 -16.11
C LEU A 53 -2.27 1.25 -17.46
N ARG A 54 -3.32 0.76 -18.15
CA ARG A 54 -3.79 1.34 -19.41
C ARG A 54 -4.22 2.80 -19.28
N SER A 55 -4.95 3.15 -18.22
CA SER A 55 -5.39 4.52 -17.94
C SER A 55 -4.22 5.50 -17.76
N HIS A 56 -3.07 4.99 -17.32
CA HIS A 56 -1.83 5.76 -17.17
C HIS A 56 -0.97 5.81 -18.46
N GLY A 57 -1.50 5.31 -19.58
CA GLY A 57 -0.89 5.42 -20.89
C GLY A 57 0.08 4.29 -21.24
N VAL A 58 0.02 3.16 -20.51
CA VAL A 58 0.79 1.97 -20.84
C VAL A 58 0.27 1.34 -22.12
N ARG A 59 1.12 1.28 -23.14
CA ARG A 59 0.79 0.69 -24.45
C ARG A 59 1.53 -0.61 -24.75
N ALA A 60 2.57 -0.93 -23.97
CA ALA A 60 3.26 -2.21 -24.06
C ALA A 60 2.33 -3.39 -23.73
N PRO A 61 2.61 -4.61 -24.22
CA PRO A 61 1.92 -5.82 -23.76
C PRO A 61 1.99 -5.93 -22.24
N ILE A 62 0.86 -6.16 -21.56
CA ILE A 62 0.82 -6.36 -20.11
C ILE A 62 0.63 -7.86 -19.90
N HIS A 63 1.56 -8.47 -19.19
CA HIS A 63 1.50 -9.90 -18.85
C HIS A 63 0.94 -10.05 -17.44
N VAL A 64 -0.07 -10.90 -17.29
CA VAL A 64 -0.60 -11.22 -15.98
C VAL A 64 0.11 -12.44 -15.45
N VAL A 65 0.71 -12.32 -14.26
CA VAL A 65 1.39 -13.43 -13.58
C VAL A 65 0.74 -13.63 -12.21
N PRO A 66 0.11 -14.79 -11.96
CA PRO A 66 -0.54 -15.03 -10.68
C PRO A 66 0.48 -15.17 -9.55
N HIS A 67 0.07 -14.75 -8.35
CA HIS A 67 0.86 -14.99 -7.15
C HIS A 67 0.87 -16.49 -6.84
N PRO A 68 2.04 -17.09 -6.62
CA PRO A 68 2.12 -18.53 -6.45
C PRO A 68 1.56 -18.95 -5.09
N TYR A 69 0.84 -20.06 -5.13
CA TYR A 69 0.44 -20.86 -3.99
C TYR A 69 1.29 -22.12 -3.94
N LEU A 70 1.98 -22.33 -2.81
CA LEU A 70 2.65 -23.59 -2.48
C LEU A 70 1.90 -24.22 -1.31
N PRO A 71 1.28 -25.40 -1.50
CA PRO A 71 0.58 -26.09 -0.44
C PRO A 71 1.51 -26.37 0.74
N GLN A 72 1.15 -25.87 1.91
CA GLN A 72 1.81 -26.22 3.15
C GLN A 72 1.21 -27.51 3.71
N PRO A 73 2.01 -28.35 4.38
CA PRO A 73 1.49 -29.52 5.07
C PRO A 73 0.40 -29.06 6.05
N ALA A 74 -0.77 -29.69 5.95
CA ALA A 74 -1.96 -29.21 6.63
C ALA A 74 -1.74 -29.13 8.15
N THR A 75 -1.60 -27.92 8.67
CA THR A 75 -1.72 -27.65 10.09
C THR A 75 -3.20 -27.57 10.44
N HIS A 76 -3.88 -28.72 10.36
CA HIS A 76 -5.21 -28.87 10.95
C HIS A 76 -5.09 -28.93 12.47
N THR A 77 -4.68 -27.83 13.11
CA THR A 77 -4.85 -27.73 14.56
C THR A 77 -6.31 -27.46 14.85
N ARG A 78 -6.93 -28.55 15.32
CA ARG A 78 -8.27 -28.69 15.88
C ARG A 78 -8.69 -27.42 16.65
N ARG A 79 -9.89 -26.94 16.30
CA ARG A 79 -10.66 -25.93 17.03
C ARG A 79 -10.46 -26.12 18.54
N SER A 80 -10.07 -25.05 19.24
CA SER A 80 -10.15 -25.01 20.69
C SER A 80 -11.59 -25.39 21.10
N GLU A 81 -11.75 -26.24 22.11
CA GLU A 81 -13.05 -26.64 22.66
C GLU A 81 -13.83 -25.45 23.29
N THR A 82 -13.27 -24.24 23.20
CA THR A 82 -13.93 -23.01 23.62
C THR A 82 -15.05 -22.63 22.65
N ASN A 83 -16.20 -22.26 23.20
CA ASN A 83 -17.35 -21.75 22.44
C ASN A 83 -17.15 -20.27 22.03
N GLU A 84 -15.90 -19.89 21.75
CA GLU A 84 -15.47 -18.56 21.33
C GLU A 84 -15.36 -18.52 19.80
N ARG A 85 -15.51 -17.32 19.22
CA ARG A 85 -15.29 -17.08 17.80
C ARG A 85 -14.14 -16.11 17.62
N VAL A 86 -13.11 -16.53 16.92
CA VAL A 86 -11.87 -15.77 16.74
C VAL A 86 -11.81 -15.19 15.33
N ILE A 87 -11.69 -13.87 15.24
CA ILE A 87 -11.48 -13.14 13.98
C ILE A 87 -10.00 -12.82 13.85
N GLY A 88 -9.42 -13.04 12.68
CA GLY A 88 -8.00 -12.81 12.40
C GLY A 88 -7.75 -11.60 11.51
N LEU A 89 -6.83 -10.72 11.93
CA LEU A 89 -6.26 -9.64 11.12
C LEU A 89 -4.74 -9.88 11.00
N PHE A 90 -4.25 -10.11 9.79
CA PHE A 90 -2.90 -10.65 9.57
C PHE A 90 -1.99 -9.79 8.69
N GLY A 91 -0.68 -9.93 8.94
CA GLY A 91 0.46 -9.34 8.22
C GLY A 91 0.77 -7.91 8.67
N PHE A 92 1.79 -7.29 8.08
CA PHE A 92 2.21 -5.91 8.40
C PHE A 92 1.04 -4.92 8.46
N LEU A 93 0.77 -4.34 9.63
CA LEU A 93 -0.38 -3.49 9.91
C LEU A 93 -0.07 -2.07 9.45
N ASN A 94 -0.79 -1.60 8.45
CA ASN A 94 -0.70 -0.24 7.96
C ASN A 94 -2.13 0.30 7.75
N SER A 95 -2.24 1.59 7.46
CA SER A 95 -3.55 2.23 7.27
C SER A 95 -4.32 1.61 6.10
N SER A 96 -3.64 1.06 5.09
CA SER A 96 -4.34 0.42 3.97
C SER A 96 -5.09 -0.84 4.39
N LYS A 97 -4.70 -1.51 5.48
CA LYS A 97 -5.43 -2.66 6.05
C LYS A 97 -6.68 -2.31 6.86
N ARG A 98 -7.01 -1.02 6.95
CA ARG A 98 -8.21 -0.51 7.63
C ARG A 98 -8.34 -0.96 9.10
N PRO A 99 -7.27 -1.03 9.92
CA PRO A 99 -7.38 -1.51 11.29
C PRO A 99 -8.41 -0.73 12.12
N GLU A 100 -8.60 0.56 11.85
CA GLU A 100 -9.61 1.41 12.49
C GLU A 100 -11.05 0.90 12.27
N VAL A 101 -11.38 0.50 11.04
CA VAL A 101 -12.70 -0.07 10.69
C VAL A 101 -12.88 -1.43 11.36
N VAL A 102 -11.83 -2.25 11.39
CA VAL A 102 -11.85 -3.57 12.02
C VAL A 102 -12.12 -3.44 13.53
N LEU A 103 -11.43 -2.52 14.20
CA LEU A 103 -11.58 -2.28 15.62
C LEU A 103 -12.98 -1.75 15.97
N GLU A 104 -13.51 -0.82 15.18
CA GLU A 104 -14.85 -0.28 15.37
C GLU A 104 -15.92 -1.36 15.20
N ALA A 105 -15.86 -2.13 14.11
CA ALA A 105 -16.78 -3.24 13.83
C ALA A 105 -16.69 -4.31 14.91
N PHE A 106 -15.48 -4.61 15.39
CA PHE A 106 -15.26 -5.58 16.46
C PHE A 106 -15.90 -5.11 17.77
N GLY A 107 -15.72 -3.84 18.15
CA GLY A 107 -16.37 -3.25 19.32
C GLY A 107 -17.90 -3.35 19.25
N GLN A 108 -18.49 -3.00 18.10
CA GLN A 108 -19.94 -3.10 17.90
C GLN A 108 -20.46 -4.54 17.98
N ALA A 109 -19.77 -5.49 17.34
CA ALA A 109 -20.15 -6.90 17.35
C ALA A 109 -19.98 -7.53 18.74
N ARG A 110 -18.85 -7.26 19.41
CA ARG A 110 -18.53 -7.82 20.73
C ARG A 110 -19.49 -7.35 21.82
N ALA A 111 -19.99 -6.11 21.73
CA ALA A 111 -21.02 -5.62 22.66
C ALA A 111 -22.27 -6.50 22.70
N ARG A 112 -22.59 -7.19 21.59
CA ARG A 112 -23.72 -8.13 21.48
C ARG A 112 -23.28 -9.60 21.60
N HIS A 113 -22.01 -9.88 21.31
CA HIS A 113 -21.42 -11.21 21.32
C HIS A 113 -20.12 -11.22 22.15
N PRO A 114 -20.19 -11.30 23.50
CA PRO A 114 -19.02 -11.15 24.38
C PRO A 114 -17.91 -12.20 24.19
N ARG A 115 -18.24 -13.34 23.56
CA ARG A 115 -17.31 -14.43 23.23
C ARG A 115 -16.55 -14.23 21.91
N LEU A 116 -16.81 -13.12 21.20
CA LEU A 116 -16.03 -12.74 20.03
C LEU A 116 -14.63 -12.29 20.44
N ARG A 117 -13.61 -12.80 19.76
CA ARG A 117 -12.20 -12.46 19.95
C ARG A 117 -11.59 -11.95 18.66
N LEU A 118 -10.62 -11.06 18.78
CA LEU A 118 -9.85 -10.54 17.66
C LEU A 118 -8.38 -10.87 17.87
N LEU A 119 -7.80 -11.64 16.97
CA LEU A 119 -6.37 -11.94 16.91
C LEU A 119 -5.73 -11.06 15.83
N VAL A 120 -4.79 -10.20 16.24
CA VAL A 120 -4.06 -9.28 15.38
C VAL A 120 -2.60 -9.73 15.34
N VAL A 121 -2.14 -10.11 14.14
CA VAL A 121 -0.80 -10.67 13.92
C VAL A 121 -0.05 -9.87 12.85
N GLY A 122 1.13 -9.38 13.19
CA GLY A 122 2.00 -8.63 12.29
C GLY A 122 2.50 -7.33 12.91
N ASP A 123 3.65 -6.87 12.42
CA ASP A 123 4.24 -5.63 12.91
C ASP A 123 3.42 -4.39 12.50
N PRO A 124 3.30 -3.40 13.38
CA PRO A 124 2.65 -2.14 13.08
C PRO A 124 3.59 -1.20 12.34
N ALA A 125 3.07 -0.52 11.33
CA ALA A 125 3.71 0.66 10.78
C ALA A 125 3.82 1.76 11.86
N PRO A 126 4.82 2.65 11.80
CA PRO A 126 5.05 3.66 12.85
C PRO A 126 3.85 4.58 13.14
N ASN A 127 2.95 4.74 12.16
CA ASN A 127 1.77 5.58 12.26
C ASN A 127 0.52 4.83 12.79
N ILE A 128 0.63 3.55 13.13
CA ILE A 128 -0.46 2.78 13.74
C ILE A 128 -0.38 2.90 15.26
N ASP A 129 -1.48 3.35 15.86
CA ASP A 129 -1.60 3.40 17.32
C ASP A 129 -1.82 1.99 17.88
N VAL A 130 -0.75 1.40 18.39
CA VAL A 130 -0.77 0.06 19.01
C VAL A 130 -1.63 -0.01 20.28
N THR A 131 -1.91 1.12 20.94
CA THR A 131 -2.72 1.14 22.15
C THR A 131 -4.18 0.79 21.85
N ALA A 132 -4.64 1.02 20.62
CA ALA A 132 -5.97 0.65 20.16
C ALA A 132 -6.20 -0.88 20.20
N PHE A 133 -5.13 -1.69 20.13
CA PHE A 133 -5.20 -3.15 20.21
C PHE A 133 -5.16 -3.71 21.64
N ARG A 134 -5.12 -2.87 22.68
CA ARG A 134 -5.11 -3.30 24.09
C ARG A 134 -6.51 -3.47 24.70
N SER A 135 -7.55 -3.36 23.88
CA SER A 135 -8.94 -3.50 24.32
C SER A 135 -9.28 -4.96 24.69
N GLU A 136 -10.25 -5.12 25.56
CA GLU A 136 -10.70 -6.45 26.00
C GLU A 136 -11.20 -7.30 24.82
N GLY A 137 -10.80 -8.57 24.78
CA GLY A 137 -11.12 -9.49 23.68
C GLY A 137 -10.20 -9.40 22.47
N ILE A 138 -9.22 -8.50 22.49
CA ILE A 138 -8.18 -8.39 21.45
C ILE A 138 -6.88 -9.01 21.95
N THR A 139 -6.23 -9.79 21.09
CA THR A 139 -4.87 -10.30 21.29
C THR A 139 -4.01 -9.79 20.16
N PHE A 140 -2.98 -9.01 20.49
CA PHE A 140 -2.02 -8.47 19.53
C PHE A 140 -0.65 -9.11 19.77
N THR A 141 -0.10 -9.76 18.74
CA THR A 141 1.15 -10.53 18.86
C THR A 141 2.39 -9.74 18.43
N GLY A 142 2.24 -8.68 17.64
CA GLY A 142 3.35 -8.07 16.90
C GLY A 142 3.86 -8.99 15.79
N TYR A 143 5.13 -8.82 15.39
CA TYR A 143 5.80 -9.75 14.47
C TYR A 143 5.72 -11.20 14.94
N VAL A 144 5.42 -12.09 14.01
CA VAL A 144 5.46 -13.54 14.21
C VAL A 144 6.28 -14.12 13.07
N ALA A 145 7.16 -15.08 13.38
CA ALA A 145 7.98 -15.73 12.38
C ALA A 145 7.12 -16.54 11.39
N ASP A 146 7.60 -16.71 10.15
CA ASP A 146 6.80 -17.33 9.08
C ASP A 146 6.41 -18.78 9.42
N GLU A 147 7.25 -19.49 10.17
CA GLU A 147 7.02 -20.86 10.65
C GLU A 147 5.82 -20.96 11.61
N GLU A 148 5.55 -19.91 12.37
CA GLU A 148 4.43 -19.82 13.30
C GLU A 148 3.17 -19.24 12.65
N PHE A 149 3.30 -18.64 11.46
CA PHE A 149 2.20 -17.96 10.81
C PHE A 149 1.03 -18.91 10.48
N ALA A 150 1.35 -20.14 10.07
CA ALA A 150 0.36 -21.16 9.75
C ALA A 150 -0.47 -21.58 10.97
N SER A 151 0.14 -21.68 12.16
CA SER A 151 -0.57 -22.06 13.39
C SER A 151 -1.55 -20.97 13.83
N HIS A 152 -1.19 -19.69 13.64
CA HIS A 152 -2.08 -18.57 13.91
C HIS A 152 -3.25 -18.54 12.92
N TYR A 153 -3.01 -18.80 11.63
CA TYR A 153 -4.09 -18.96 10.65
C TYR A 153 -5.02 -20.09 11.04
N ALA A 154 -4.50 -21.22 11.51
CA ALA A 154 -5.29 -22.36 11.96
C ALA A 154 -6.15 -22.04 13.21
N ALA A 155 -5.71 -21.11 14.06
CA ALA A 155 -6.40 -20.74 15.30
C ALA A 155 -7.63 -19.82 15.12
N VAL A 156 -7.83 -19.19 13.95
CA VAL A 156 -8.97 -18.25 13.74
C VAL A 156 -10.17 -18.91 13.06
N ASP A 157 -11.38 -18.42 13.27
CA ASP A 157 -12.59 -18.89 12.56
C ASP A 157 -12.84 -18.12 11.27
N ARG A 158 -12.47 -16.84 11.23
CA ARG A 158 -12.68 -15.94 10.08
C ARG A 158 -11.50 -14.99 9.93
N LEU A 159 -11.29 -14.52 8.71
CA LEU A 159 -10.18 -13.63 8.36
C LEU A 159 -10.69 -12.30 7.82
N VAL A 160 -9.94 -11.23 8.09
CA VAL A 160 -10.18 -9.89 7.56
C VAL A 160 -8.99 -9.48 6.71
N ASN A 161 -9.25 -9.23 5.43
CA ASN A 161 -8.29 -8.77 4.45
C ASN A 161 -8.88 -7.55 3.71
N LEU A 162 -9.25 -6.52 4.47
CA LEU A 162 -9.68 -5.24 3.90
C LEU A 162 -8.48 -4.46 3.36
N ARG A 163 -8.68 -3.73 2.26
CA ARG A 163 -7.65 -2.92 1.61
C ARG A 163 -8.24 -1.64 1.02
N TYR A 164 -7.83 -0.50 1.56
CA TYR A 164 -8.09 0.80 0.94
C TYR A 164 -7.10 1.89 1.44
N PRO A 165 -6.44 2.64 0.54
CA PRO A 165 -6.37 2.42 -0.90
C PRO A 165 -5.52 1.18 -1.24
N THR A 166 -5.59 0.71 -2.49
CA THR A 166 -4.75 -0.39 -3.00
C THR A 166 -4.11 0.02 -4.33
N ALA A 167 -2.92 -0.50 -4.59
CA ALA A 167 -2.18 -0.30 -5.83
C ALA A 167 -2.49 -1.39 -6.88
N GLY A 168 -3.43 -2.30 -6.59
CA GLY A 168 -3.70 -3.46 -7.43
C GLY A 168 -2.79 -4.66 -7.13
N GLU A 169 -2.17 -4.68 -5.95
CA GLU A 169 -1.31 -5.77 -5.50
C GLU A 169 -2.07 -7.06 -5.15
N THR A 170 -1.45 -8.22 -5.34
CA THR A 170 -1.96 -9.48 -4.79
C THR A 170 -1.61 -9.61 -3.30
N SER A 171 -2.57 -10.09 -2.52
CA SER A 171 -2.40 -10.27 -1.07
C SER A 171 -1.99 -11.70 -0.72
N GLY A 172 -0.73 -11.91 -0.32
CA GLY A 172 -0.27 -13.22 0.16
C GLY A 172 -1.06 -13.75 1.37
N THR A 173 -1.61 -12.86 2.22
CA THR A 173 -2.50 -13.24 3.32
C THR A 173 -3.86 -13.76 2.83
N LEU A 174 -4.36 -13.26 1.69
CA LEU A 174 -5.59 -13.77 1.09
C LEU A 174 -5.38 -15.17 0.49
N ILE A 175 -4.26 -15.40 -0.19
CA ILE A 175 -3.91 -16.72 -0.71
C ILE A 175 -3.79 -17.75 0.42
N ARG A 176 -3.10 -17.40 1.53
CA ARG A 176 -3.03 -18.25 2.73
C ARG A 176 -4.42 -18.46 3.39
N ALA A 177 -5.34 -17.50 3.27
CA ALA A 177 -6.71 -17.65 3.76
C ALA A 177 -7.50 -18.72 2.99
N PHE A 178 -7.32 -18.75 1.66
CA PHE A 178 -7.96 -19.74 0.79
C PHE A 178 -7.43 -21.13 1.04
N GLU A 179 -6.12 -21.26 1.29
CA GLU A 179 -5.51 -22.53 1.70
C GLU A 179 -6.13 -23.06 2.99
N ALA A 180 -6.35 -22.17 3.96
CA ALA A 180 -6.96 -22.53 5.23
C ALA A 180 -8.46 -22.91 5.10
N GLY A 181 -9.10 -22.65 3.96
CA GLY A 181 -10.52 -22.92 3.75
C GLY A 181 -11.44 -22.06 4.61
N LYS A 182 -11.01 -20.84 4.99
CA LYS A 182 -11.69 -20.01 5.99
C LYS A 182 -12.47 -18.86 5.35
N PRO A 183 -13.65 -18.50 5.88
CA PRO A 183 -14.35 -17.30 5.46
C PRO A 183 -13.47 -16.07 5.63
N VAL A 184 -13.33 -15.30 4.55
CA VAL A 184 -12.51 -14.08 4.53
C VAL A 184 -13.31 -12.89 4.02
N ALA A 185 -13.25 -11.78 4.76
CA ALA A 185 -13.80 -10.51 4.34
C ALA A 185 -12.77 -9.72 3.54
N VAL A 186 -13.16 -9.22 2.37
CA VAL A 186 -12.35 -8.35 1.52
C VAL A 186 -13.10 -7.05 1.23
N SER A 187 -12.39 -5.99 0.88
CA SER A 187 -13.03 -4.76 0.42
C SER A 187 -13.71 -4.98 -0.94
N ASP A 188 -14.94 -4.50 -1.11
CA ASP A 188 -15.64 -4.46 -2.41
C ASP A 188 -15.06 -3.33 -3.27
N TYR A 189 -13.78 -3.45 -3.59
CA TYR A 189 -13.00 -2.42 -4.25
C TYR A 189 -11.85 -3.03 -5.05
N ALA A 190 -11.59 -2.45 -6.23
CA ALA A 190 -10.44 -2.79 -7.07
C ALA A 190 -10.34 -4.30 -7.36
N GLN A 191 -9.14 -4.88 -7.33
CA GLN A 191 -8.89 -6.30 -7.60
C GLN A 191 -9.67 -7.25 -6.64
N PHE A 192 -10.01 -6.78 -5.44
CA PHE A 192 -10.76 -7.58 -4.48
C PHE A 192 -12.25 -7.70 -4.83
N ALA A 193 -12.81 -6.73 -5.57
CA ALA A 193 -14.19 -6.80 -6.07
C ALA A 193 -14.38 -7.89 -7.14
N GLU A 194 -13.30 -8.25 -7.84
CA GLU A 194 -13.30 -9.29 -8.88
C GLU A 194 -13.29 -10.71 -8.31
N MET A 195 -13.01 -10.88 -7.00
CA MET A 195 -12.98 -12.20 -6.37
C MET A 195 -14.36 -12.88 -6.39
N PRO A 196 -14.44 -14.21 -6.57
CA PRO A 196 -15.72 -14.91 -6.59
C PRO A 196 -16.48 -14.81 -5.25
N ASN A 197 -17.79 -14.59 -5.30
CA ASN A 197 -18.64 -14.43 -4.11
C ASN A 197 -18.75 -15.71 -3.25
N ASP A 198 -18.43 -16.88 -3.81
CA ASP A 198 -18.37 -18.15 -3.08
C ASP A 198 -17.00 -18.37 -2.39
N CYS A 199 -16.00 -17.55 -2.71
CA CYS A 199 -14.67 -17.58 -2.08
C CYS A 199 -14.51 -16.54 -0.97
N VAL A 200 -15.16 -15.37 -1.10
CA VAL A 200 -15.00 -14.22 -0.19
C VAL A 200 -16.32 -13.55 0.15
N VAL A 201 -16.34 -12.84 1.29
CA VAL A 201 -17.40 -11.87 1.60
C VAL A 201 -16.89 -10.47 1.28
N LYS A 202 -17.59 -9.77 0.39
CA LYS A 202 -17.24 -8.39 -0.01
C LYS A 202 -17.89 -7.39 0.92
N ILE A 203 -17.07 -6.50 1.48
CA ILE A 203 -17.50 -5.44 2.41
C ILE A 203 -17.49 -4.12 1.64
N PRO A 204 -18.63 -3.40 1.55
CA PRO A 204 -18.70 -2.12 0.84
C PRO A 204 -17.80 -1.08 1.51
N LEU A 205 -17.25 -0.15 0.73
CA LEU A 205 -16.49 0.98 1.27
C LEU A 205 -17.41 2.12 1.70
N GLY A 206 -17.05 2.79 2.80
CA GLY A 206 -17.73 4.01 3.24
C GLY A 206 -18.97 3.72 4.07
N GLU A 207 -20.12 4.27 3.67
CA GLU A 207 -21.35 4.14 4.45
C GLU A 207 -21.79 2.67 4.53
N GLY A 208 -21.91 2.15 5.76
CA GLY A 208 -22.26 0.75 6.02
C GLY A 208 -21.08 -0.22 6.09
N GLU A 209 -19.84 0.22 5.83
CA GLU A 209 -18.63 -0.63 5.89
C GLU A 209 -18.47 -1.32 7.25
N VAL A 210 -18.52 -0.54 8.33
CA VAL A 210 -18.41 -1.03 9.72
C VAL A 210 -19.54 -1.99 10.07
N ALA A 211 -20.78 -1.67 9.66
CA ALA A 211 -21.95 -2.49 9.95
C ALA A 211 -21.89 -3.84 9.22
N ALA A 212 -21.51 -3.84 7.94
CA ALA A 212 -21.34 -5.05 7.15
C ALA A 212 -20.20 -5.93 7.70
N LEU A 213 -19.10 -5.31 8.13
CA LEU A 213 -17.99 -6.05 8.75
C LEU A 213 -18.38 -6.65 10.12
N ALA A 214 -19.13 -5.91 10.94
CA ALA A 214 -19.63 -6.41 12.22
C ALA A 214 -20.60 -7.59 12.01
N GLU A 215 -21.47 -7.52 10.99
CA GLU A 215 -22.34 -8.63 10.59
C GLU A 215 -21.53 -9.84 10.13
N PHE A 216 -20.48 -9.63 9.32
CA PHE A 216 -19.56 -10.67 8.89
C PHE A 216 -18.88 -11.40 10.06
N PHE A 217 -18.68 -10.77 11.22
CA PHE A 217 -18.11 -11.47 12.38
C PHE A 217 -19.08 -12.48 13.02
N VAL A 218 -20.39 -12.24 12.92
CA VAL A 218 -21.38 -12.92 13.78
C VAL A 218 -22.38 -13.78 13.02
N ARG A 219 -22.73 -13.43 11.79
CA ARG A 219 -23.72 -14.19 10.99
C ARG A 219 -23.23 -15.58 10.62
N ASP A 220 -24.12 -16.51 10.32
CA ASP A 220 -23.73 -17.80 9.77
C ASP A 220 -23.27 -17.64 8.31
N LEU A 221 -22.23 -18.38 7.94
CA LEU A 221 -21.62 -18.33 6.61
C LEU A 221 -21.54 -19.75 6.05
N PRO A 222 -21.74 -19.94 4.74
CA PRO A 222 -21.45 -21.22 4.10
C PRO A 222 -19.95 -21.53 4.19
N ASP A 223 -19.60 -22.82 4.14
CA ASP A 223 -18.21 -23.27 4.05
C ASP A 223 -17.62 -22.89 2.67
N PRO A 224 -16.61 -22.01 2.59
CA PRO A 224 -16.01 -21.60 1.33
C PRO A 224 -14.91 -22.55 0.84
N SER A 225 -14.54 -23.57 1.63
CA SER A 225 -13.32 -24.36 1.42
C SER A 225 -13.21 -25.00 0.04
N ALA A 226 -14.32 -25.54 -0.49
CA ALA A 226 -14.35 -26.16 -1.81
C ALA A 226 -14.17 -25.13 -2.94
N ALA A 227 -14.80 -23.96 -2.82
CA ALA A 227 -14.68 -22.88 -3.81
C ALA A 227 -13.27 -22.27 -3.80
N GLN A 228 -12.73 -22.02 -2.61
CA GLN A 228 -11.37 -21.50 -2.43
C GLN A 228 -10.31 -22.45 -2.98
N ARG A 229 -10.44 -23.77 -2.73
CA ARG A 229 -9.52 -24.78 -3.29
C ARG A 229 -9.55 -24.78 -4.81
N ARG A 230 -10.74 -24.81 -5.42
CA ARG A 230 -10.91 -24.75 -6.87
C ARG A 230 -10.26 -23.48 -7.43
N TRP A 231 -10.49 -22.34 -6.79
CA TRP A 231 -9.90 -21.08 -7.22
C TRP A 231 -8.37 -21.11 -7.18
N LEU A 232 -7.76 -21.67 -6.12
CA LEU A 232 -6.29 -21.82 -6.03
C LEU A 232 -5.74 -22.73 -7.13
N GLU A 233 -6.41 -23.85 -7.41
CA GLU A 233 -6.03 -24.79 -8.47
C GLU A 233 -6.12 -24.16 -9.86
N GLU A 234 -7.10 -23.29 -10.09
CA GLU A 234 -7.32 -22.65 -11.39
C GLU A 234 -6.45 -21.40 -11.60
N ASN A 235 -6.11 -20.68 -10.53
CA ASN A 235 -5.56 -19.33 -10.63
C ASN A 235 -4.20 -19.12 -9.94
N ALA A 236 -3.78 -19.95 -8.98
CA ALA A 236 -2.61 -19.67 -8.14
C ALA A 236 -1.53 -20.76 -8.16
N ARG A 237 -1.71 -21.83 -8.94
CA ARG A 237 -0.70 -22.91 -9.04
C ARG A 237 0.67 -22.39 -9.46
N MET A 238 1.71 -23.00 -8.89
CA MET A 238 3.09 -22.65 -9.21
C MET A 238 3.39 -22.76 -10.71
N GLU A 239 2.83 -23.76 -11.39
CA GLU A 239 3.00 -23.92 -12.85
C GLU A 239 2.43 -22.74 -13.65
N LEU A 240 1.33 -22.13 -13.19
CA LEU A 240 0.71 -20.98 -13.85
C LEU A 240 1.60 -19.74 -13.72
N THR A 241 2.16 -19.51 -12.53
CA THR A 241 3.12 -18.42 -12.29
C THR A 241 4.37 -18.61 -13.14
N VAL A 242 4.96 -19.82 -13.16
CA VAL A 242 6.14 -20.12 -14.00
C VAL A 242 5.84 -19.88 -15.47
N LYS A 243 4.70 -20.39 -15.96
CA LYS A 243 4.25 -20.17 -17.33
C LYS A 243 4.10 -18.68 -17.64
N GLY A 244 3.46 -17.92 -16.74
CA GLY A 244 3.27 -16.47 -16.91
C GLY A 244 4.59 -15.71 -17.05
N TYR A 245 5.60 -16.06 -16.24
CA TYR A 245 6.94 -15.49 -16.38
C TYR A 245 7.62 -15.90 -17.68
N ILE A 246 7.51 -17.17 -18.09
CA ILE A 246 8.06 -17.64 -19.38
C ILE A 246 7.41 -16.88 -20.54
N ASP A 247 6.07 -16.75 -20.55
CA ASP A 247 5.34 -16.03 -21.58
C ASP A 247 5.77 -14.55 -21.64
N ALA A 248 5.98 -13.91 -20.49
CA ALA A 248 6.47 -12.53 -20.41
C ALA A 248 7.88 -12.38 -20.99
N LEU A 249 8.78 -13.33 -20.70
CA LEU A 249 10.16 -13.33 -21.21
C LEU A 249 10.22 -13.63 -22.72
N SER A 250 9.43 -14.60 -23.19
CA SER A 250 9.35 -14.96 -24.61
C SER A 250 8.66 -13.88 -25.44
N GLY A 251 7.60 -13.26 -24.91
CA GLY A 251 6.94 -12.11 -25.54
C GLY A 251 7.89 -10.91 -25.68
N ALA A 252 8.75 -10.68 -24.68
CA ALA A 252 9.79 -9.66 -24.77
C ALA A 252 10.85 -9.98 -25.85
N GLN A 253 11.20 -11.25 -26.04
CA GLN A 253 12.15 -11.67 -27.09
C GLN A 253 11.59 -11.49 -28.51
N ALA A 254 10.30 -11.74 -28.75
CA ALA A 254 9.67 -11.61 -30.07
C ALA A 254 9.58 -10.15 -30.57
N ILE A 255 9.67 -9.16 -29.68
CA ILE A 255 9.64 -7.73 -30.00
C ILE A 255 11.05 -7.20 -30.33
N LEU A 256 12.12 -7.94 -30.01
CA LEU A 256 13.49 -7.55 -30.32
C LEU A 256 13.83 -7.95 -31.78
N PRO A 257 14.31 -7.02 -32.63
CA PRO A 257 14.65 -7.34 -34.01
C PRO A 257 15.84 -8.32 -34.10
N ALA A 258 15.81 -9.22 -35.08
CA ALA A 258 16.74 -10.33 -35.31
C ALA A 258 18.21 -9.96 -35.58
N SER A 259 18.58 -8.67 -35.56
CA SER A 259 19.97 -8.21 -35.60
C SER A 259 20.48 -7.93 -34.18
N ALA A 260 20.65 -8.99 -33.40
CA ALA A 260 21.05 -8.95 -32.00
C ALA A 260 22.57 -8.84 -31.78
N ASP A 261 23.35 -8.31 -32.73
CA ASP A 261 24.79 -8.05 -32.52
C ASP A 261 25.05 -6.81 -31.65
N LYS A 262 24.02 -6.04 -31.33
CA LYS A 262 24.03 -5.08 -30.24
C LYS A 262 22.68 -5.14 -29.52
N ILE A 263 22.51 -6.13 -28.66
CA ILE A 263 21.66 -5.95 -27.48
C ILE A 263 22.33 -4.82 -26.69
N VAL A 264 21.99 -3.57 -27.02
CA VAL A 264 22.06 -2.50 -26.05
C VAL A 264 21.05 -2.94 -25.01
N TYR A 265 21.52 -3.55 -23.91
CA TYR A 265 20.77 -3.50 -22.67
C TYR A 265 20.31 -2.05 -22.59
N ALA A 266 19.02 -1.80 -22.69
CA ALA A 266 18.51 -0.50 -22.31
C ALA A 266 18.83 -0.42 -20.82
N SER A 267 20.03 0.06 -20.50
CA SER A 267 20.57 0.34 -19.19
C SER A 267 19.87 1.55 -18.60
N GLN A 268 18.60 1.72 -18.93
CA GLN A 268 17.71 2.60 -18.21
C GLN A 268 17.19 1.77 -17.05
N SER A 269 18.10 1.49 -16.11
CA SER A 269 17.71 1.40 -14.71
C SER A 269 16.82 2.61 -14.48
N LEU A 270 15.53 2.37 -14.28
CA LEU A 270 14.63 3.41 -13.82
C LEU A 270 15.07 3.64 -12.37
N PRO A 271 15.75 4.76 -12.08
CA PRO A 271 16.30 4.93 -10.76
C PRO A 271 15.13 5.02 -9.79
N LEU A 272 15.20 4.25 -8.70
CA LEU A 272 14.18 4.25 -7.64
C LEU A 272 13.91 5.67 -7.11
N PHE A 273 14.91 6.54 -7.24
CA PHE A 273 14.87 7.95 -6.87
C PHE A 273 15.17 8.84 -8.08
N PRO A 274 14.63 10.07 -8.12
CA PRO A 274 14.97 11.03 -9.17
C PRO A 274 16.47 11.34 -9.12
N ARG A 275 17.08 11.60 -10.29
CA ARG A 275 18.45 12.13 -10.33
C ARG A 275 18.43 13.58 -9.87
N LEU A 276 19.05 13.84 -8.73
CA LEU A 276 19.21 15.18 -8.19
C LEU A 276 20.68 15.59 -8.24
N GLU A 277 20.90 16.87 -8.46
CA GLU A 277 22.23 17.47 -8.44
C GLU A 277 22.25 18.62 -7.44
N LEU A 278 23.21 18.60 -6.53
CA LEU A 278 23.48 19.72 -5.64
C LEU A 278 24.33 20.74 -6.40
N LEU A 279 23.71 21.83 -6.87
CA LEU A 279 24.40 22.87 -7.61
C LEU A 279 25.25 23.75 -6.71
N ARG A 280 24.74 24.08 -5.52
CA ARG A 280 25.39 25.02 -4.61
C ARG A 280 24.92 24.82 -3.17
N LEU A 281 25.84 25.03 -2.24
CA LEU A 281 25.54 25.29 -0.82
C LEU A 281 26.05 26.69 -0.48
N THR A 282 25.21 27.55 0.10
CA THR A 282 25.61 28.90 0.52
C THR A 282 25.01 29.21 1.88
N GLY A 283 25.87 29.37 2.88
CA GLY A 283 25.46 29.31 4.28
C GLY A 283 24.71 28.01 4.52
N ASN A 284 23.44 28.13 4.90
CA ASN A 284 22.55 26.99 5.16
C ASN A 284 21.65 26.59 3.99
N THR A 285 21.74 27.28 2.85
CA THR A 285 20.81 27.05 1.74
C THR A 285 21.42 26.12 0.70
N LEU A 286 20.75 25.00 0.44
CA LEU A 286 21.05 24.07 -0.64
C LEU A 286 20.27 24.47 -1.88
N THR A 287 20.96 24.60 -3.01
CA THR A 287 20.36 24.78 -4.34
C THR A 287 20.44 23.46 -5.09
N ILE A 288 19.29 22.85 -5.36
CA ILE A 288 19.20 21.49 -5.92
C ILE A 288 18.43 21.54 -7.23
N ARG A 289 18.94 20.84 -8.25
CA ARG A 289 18.31 20.67 -9.56
C ARG A 289 17.81 19.24 -9.76
N ASN A 290 16.64 19.09 -10.38
CA ASN A 290 16.20 17.81 -10.90
C ASN A 290 16.86 17.55 -12.26
N ASP A 291 17.92 16.77 -12.29
CA ASP A 291 18.60 16.31 -13.51
C ASP A 291 17.97 15.01 -14.07
N GLY A 292 16.85 14.57 -13.47
CA GLY A 292 16.07 13.43 -13.90
C GLY A 292 15.19 13.71 -15.13
N GLN A 293 14.52 12.66 -15.59
CA GLN A 293 13.63 12.71 -16.76
C GLN A 293 12.14 12.80 -16.37
N SER A 294 11.83 12.87 -15.08
CA SER A 294 10.47 12.89 -14.52
C SER A 294 10.34 13.98 -13.45
N THR A 295 9.13 14.55 -13.33
CA THR A 295 8.81 15.49 -12.25
C THR A 295 8.88 14.80 -10.89
N LEU A 296 9.59 15.41 -9.96
CA LEU A 296 9.59 15.02 -8.56
C LEU A 296 8.36 15.62 -7.87
N HIS A 297 7.46 14.77 -7.40
CA HIS A 297 6.30 15.18 -6.61
C HIS A 297 6.62 15.11 -5.12
N THR A 298 6.42 16.23 -4.43
CA THR A 298 6.88 16.47 -3.06
C THR A 298 5.76 16.30 -2.04
N ARG A 299 4.52 16.49 -2.49
CA ARG A 299 3.30 16.33 -1.69
C ARG A 299 2.29 15.54 -2.49
N VAL A 300 2.09 14.28 -2.11
CA VAL A 300 1.17 13.38 -2.78
C VAL A 300 0.16 12.89 -1.75
N TYR A 301 -1.07 13.39 -1.81
CA TYR A 301 -2.11 12.99 -0.86
C TYR A 301 -2.39 11.49 -0.99
N GLY A 302 -2.23 10.74 0.11
CA GLY A 302 -2.41 9.28 0.14
C GLY A 302 -1.17 8.46 -0.26
N PHE A 303 -0.01 9.09 -0.46
CA PHE A 303 1.25 8.42 -0.78
C PHE A 303 2.39 8.92 0.12
N PRO A 304 3.45 8.13 0.34
CA PRO A 304 4.62 8.58 1.07
C PRO A 304 5.26 9.75 0.33
N GLY A 305 5.33 10.92 0.99
CA GLY A 305 5.97 12.10 0.42
C GLY A 305 7.46 11.87 0.25
N TYR A 306 8.01 12.32 -0.88
CA TYR A 306 9.47 12.33 -1.07
C TYR A 306 10.11 13.35 -0.13
N ARG A 307 11.25 12.98 0.47
CA ARG A 307 12.01 13.79 1.42
C ARG A 307 13.51 13.64 1.16
N LEU A 308 14.30 14.55 1.71
CA LEU A 308 15.74 14.38 1.84
C LEU A 308 16.11 14.09 3.28
N ILE A 309 17.19 13.36 3.47
CA ILE A 309 17.89 13.35 4.74
C ILE A 309 19.24 14.02 4.53
N ALA A 310 19.55 15.01 5.35
CA ALA A 310 20.85 15.65 5.41
C ALA A 310 21.58 15.18 6.67
N LYS A 311 22.76 14.58 6.47
CA LYS A 311 23.65 14.17 7.57
C LYS A 311 24.98 14.91 7.50
N ILE A 312 25.52 15.34 8.63
CA ILE A 312 26.85 15.96 8.69
C ILE A 312 27.76 15.04 9.50
N PHE A 313 28.93 14.77 8.93
CA PHE A 313 29.97 13.96 9.55
C PHE A 313 31.18 14.84 9.90
N TYR A 314 31.69 14.71 11.11
CA TYR A 314 32.92 15.36 11.57
C TYR A 314 33.81 14.32 12.28
N ASN A 315 35.08 14.22 11.88
CA ASN A 315 36.04 13.22 12.39
C ASN A 315 35.50 11.77 12.41
N GLY A 316 34.68 11.41 11.41
CA GLY A 316 34.08 10.07 11.29
C GLY A 316 32.82 9.83 12.14
N GLY A 317 32.41 10.79 12.97
CA GLY A 317 31.16 10.75 13.73
C GLY A 317 30.02 11.54 13.07
N GLU A 318 28.80 11.03 13.14
CA GLU A 318 27.59 11.76 12.72
C GLU A 318 27.22 12.79 13.80
N ILE A 319 27.13 14.06 13.41
CA ILE A 319 26.82 15.18 14.31
C ILE A 319 25.51 15.92 13.94
N TYR A 320 24.90 15.54 12.82
CA TYR A 320 23.67 16.14 12.31
C TYR A 320 22.90 15.10 11.51
N ASP A 321 21.59 15.03 11.72
CA ASP A 321 20.66 14.18 10.96
C ASP A 321 19.29 14.87 10.91
N ARG A 322 18.90 15.41 9.76
CA ARG A 322 17.63 16.12 9.58
C ARG A 322 16.94 15.73 8.30
N TRP A 323 15.64 15.55 8.42
CA TRP A 323 14.74 15.42 7.29
C TRP A 323 14.44 16.80 6.72
N LEU A 324 14.50 16.93 5.39
CA LEU A 324 14.20 18.16 4.68
C LEU A 324 13.04 17.92 3.72
N GLU A 325 12.15 18.90 3.67
CA GLU A 325 11.06 18.94 2.70
C GLU A 325 11.44 19.85 1.53
N PHE A 326 10.98 19.48 0.34
CA PHE A 326 11.02 20.39 -0.79
C PHE A 326 9.84 21.36 -0.73
N PRO A 327 10.03 22.63 -1.10
CA PRO A 327 8.97 23.64 -1.02
C PRO A 327 7.89 23.45 -2.09
N CYS A 328 8.23 22.82 -3.22
CA CYS A 328 7.32 22.58 -4.33
C CYS A 328 7.78 21.38 -5.17
N ASP A 329 6.88 20.85 -5.99
CA ASP A 329 7.21 19.88 -7.02
C ASP A 329 8.29 20.44 -7.96
N LEU A 330 9.14 19.55 -8.49
CA LEU A 330 10.32 19.91 -9.26
C LEU A 330 10.31 19.19 -10.61
N ALA A 331 9.99 19.89 -11.70
CA ALA A 331 10.01 19.33 -13.05
C ALA A 331 11.45 19.07 -13.54
N PRO A 332 11.65 18.26 -14.58
CA PRO A 332 12.97 18.05 -15.19
C PRO A 332 13.66 19.37 -15.56
N GLY A 333 14.89 19.57 -15.09
CA GLY A 333 15.69 20.77 -15.30
C GLY A 333 15.39 21.93 -14.33
N GLU A 334 14.33 21.85 -13.53
CA GLU A 334 14.02 22.89 -12.55
C GLU A 334 14.92 22.82 -11.32
N THR A 335 15.11 23.98 -10.70
CA THR A 335 15.94 24.18 -9.52
C THR A 335 15.09 24.70 -8.37
N THR A 336 15.41 24.26 -7.17
CA THR A 336 14.76 24.72 -5.94
C THR A 336 15.77 24.89 -4.82
N THR A 337 15.38 25.62 -3.79
CA THR A 337 16.21 25.90 -2.61
C THR A 337 15.62 25.27 -1.36
N VAL A 338 16.46 24.60 -0.59
CA VAL A 338 16.08 23.96 0.67
C VAL A 338 17.01 24.47 1.77
N GLU A 339 16.46 24.97 2.86
CA GLU A 339 17.24 25.44 4.01
C GLU A 339 17.55 24.30 4.98
N LEU A 340 18.81 24.22 5.41
CA LEU A 340 19.26 23.35 6.48
C LEU A 340 18.93 24.01 7.83
N PRO A 341 18.10 23.39 8.69
CA PRO A 341 17.75 23.96 9.98
C PRO A 341 18.93 23.94 10.96
N GLY A 342 19.15 25.05 11.67
CA GLY A 342 20.18 25.21 12.71
C GLY A 342 21.58 25.54 12.15
N THR A 343 22.50 25.99 12.99
CA THR A 343 23.84 26.41 12.52
C THR A 343 24.66 25.23 12.01
N LEU A 344 25.19 25.34 10.78
CA LEU A 344 26.10 24.34 10.23
C LEU A 344 27.49 24.51 10.88
N GLY A 345 28.01 23.44 11.47
CA GLY A 345 29.40 23.36 11.88
C GLY A 345 30.31 22.98 10.70
N SER A 346 31.59 22.72 10.96
CA SER A 346 32.51 22.18 9.96
C SER A 346 32.35 20.66 9.82
N GLY A 347 32.62 20.12 8.64
CA GLY A 347 32.49 18.68 8.37
C GLY A 347 32.19 18.35 6.92
N THR A 348 31.61 17.16 6.70
CA THR A 348 31.11 16.71 5.39
C THR A 348 29.61 16.52 5.47
N LEU A 349 28.86 17.34 4.73
CA LEU A 349 27.42 17.15 4.51
C LEU A 349 27.22 16.04 3.48
N ALA A 350 26.35 15.09 3.77
CA ALA A 350 25.90 14.04 2.88
C ALA A 350 24.37 14.09 2.74
N LEU A 351 23.88 14.00 1.51
CA LEU A 351 22.45 14.04 1.19
C LEU A 351 21.98 12.67 0.72
N TYR A 352 20.83 12.24 1.23
CA TYR A 352 20.22 10.96 0.95
C TYR A 352 18.79 11.15 0.45
N HIS A 353 18.34 10.27 -0.44
CA HIS A 353 16.94 10.18 -0.84
C HIS A 353 16.14 9.56 0.28
N ALA A 354 14.92 10.02 0.57
CA ALA A 354 14.06 9.37 1.55
C ALA A 354 12.59 9.44 1.11
N MET A 355 11.80 8.50 1.62
CA MET A 355 10.34 8.50 1.48
C MET A 355 9.71 8.34 2.85
N GLU A 356 8.71 9.17 3.13
CA GLU A 356 7.99 9.15 4.41
C GLU A 356 7.41 7.75 4.68
N GLY A 357 7.69 7.16 5.84
CA GLY A 357 7.14 5.85 6.23
C GLY A 357 7.75 4.61 5.56
N ILE A 358 8.81 4.75 4.75
CA ILE A 358 9.56 3.61 4.18
C ILE A 358 10.92 3.49 4.90
N PRO A 359 11.19 2.40 5.64
CA PRO A 359 12.47 2.19 6.29
C PRO A 359 13.58 2.07 5.26
N MET A 360 14.67 2.80 5.47
CA MET A 360 15.81 2.87 4.56
C MET A 360 16.88 1.87 4.94
N LEU A 361 17.14 0.88 4.08
CA LEU A 361 18.27 -0.04 4.23
C LEU A 361 19.51 0.60 3.58
N ALA A 362 20.50 0.94 4.43
CA ALA A 362 21.85 1.41 4.09
C ALA A 362 21.97 2.28 2.81
N PRO A 363 21.44 3.52 2.82
CA PRO A 363 21.44 4.36 1.62
C PRO A 363 22.86 4.86 1.28
N GLU A 364 23.23 4.84 0.00
CA GLU A 364 24.37 5.63 -0.49
C GLU A 364 23.96 7.11 -0.59
N ALA A 365 24.89 8.01 -0.21
CA ALA A 365 24.67 9.44 -0.33
C ALA A 365 24.74 9.82 -1.82
N TRP A 366 23.72 10.50 -2.34
CA TRP A 366 23.72 10.96 -3.73
C TRP A 366 24.54 12.25 -3.94
N ALA A 367 24.82 12.98 -2.85
CA ALA A 367 25.76 14.10 -2.86
C ALA A 367 26.55 14.16 -1.54
N ARG A 368 27.81 14.59 -1.63
CA ARG A 368 28.68 14.92 -0.49
C ARG A 368 29.37 16.25 -0.74
N VAL A 369 29.36 17.15 0.23
CA VAL A 369 30.04 18.44 0.13
C VAL A 369 30.72 18.78 1.46
N ALA A 370 31.95 19.29 1.38
CA ALA A 370 32.64 19.80 2.56
C ALA A 370 32.00 21.13 2.99
N ILE A 371 31.78 21.28 4.29
CA ILE A 371 31.30 22.52 4.91
C ILE A 371 32.39 23.04 5.84
N GLN A 372 32.71 24.33 5.71
CA GLN A 372 33.77 25.01 6.44
C GLN A 372 33.18 25.95 7.48
#